data_AF-H1XUM1-F1
#
_entry.id   AF-H1XUM1-F1
#
_cell.length_a   1.000
_cell.length_b   1.000
_cell.length_c   1.000
_cell.angle_alpha   90.00
_cell.angle_beta   90.00
_cell.angle_gamma   90.00
#
_symmetry.space_group_name_H-M   'P 1'
#
loop_
_entity.id
_entity.type
_entity.pdbx_description
1 polymer ?
#
loop_
_entity_poly.entity_id
_entity_poly.type
_entity_poly.pdbx_seq_one_letter_code
_entity_poly.pdbx_strand_id
1 'polypeptide(L)'
;MEERLIEVIMYLLKEFNNLEEKADYNSLSRKLMASGYSNVEINFALNWIFNHLTDKKPTQEEEFEYSSRANRVLHDLEKIIFTPEAYGYLLQMRQLGLLNDSEFEEVVDEAIMGASPTVSVDDIKRIAAMVVFGNDVGKHANWEGFFYPFGSNTIH
;
A
#
# COMPACT_ATOMS: atom_id res chain seq x y z
N MET A 1 7.13 -9.62 -5.96
CA MET A 1 7.50 -9.62 -4.52
C MET A 1 6.91 -8.41 -3.83
N GLU A 2 6.99 -7.22 -4.43
CA GLU A 2 6.46 -5.96 -3.88
C GLU A 2 4.93 -5.96 -3.73
N GLU A 3 4.21 -6.55 -4.67
CA GLU A 3 2.74 -6.72 -4.58
C GLU A 3 2.31 -7.50 -3.34
N ARG A 4 3.07 -8.56 -2.99
CA ARG A 4 2.82 -9.38 -1.80
C ARG A 4 3.00 -8.58 -0.53
N LEU A 5 3.90 -7.60 -0.53
CA LEU A 5 4.13 -6.75 0.62
C LEU A 5 2.95 -5.80 0.86
N ILE A 6 2.38 -5.23 -0.20
CA ILE A 6 1.14 -4.44 -0.11
C ILE A 6 0.01 -5.29 0.47
N GLU A 7 -0.12 -6.55 0.04
CA GLU A 7 -1.14 -7.46 0.60
C GLU A 7 -0.94 -7.70 2.11
N VAL A 8 0.30 -7.92 2.55
CA VAL A 8 0.60 -8.12 3.98
C VAL A 8 0.28 -6.86 4.78
N ILE A 9 0.65 -5.67 4.28
CA ILE A 9 0.36 -4.40 4.94
C ILE A 9 -1.16 -4.18 5.03
N MET A 10 -1.87 -4.35 3.92
CA MET A 10 -3.32 -4.24 3.87
C MET A 10 -4.01 -5.17 4.87
N TYR A 11 -3.55 -6.42 4.95
CA TYR A 11 -4.05 -7.39 5.92
C TYR A 11 -3.82 -6.91 7.36
N LEU A 12 -2.58 -6.51 7.69
CA LEU A 12 -2.24 -6.04 9.03
C LEU A 12 -3.03 -4.80 9.44
N LEU A 13 -3.18 -3.81 8.54
CA LEU A 13 -3.97 -2.60 8.79
C LEU A 13 -5.44 -2.91 9.02
N LYS A 14 -6.02 -3.81 8.21
CA LYS A 14 -7.41 -4.25 8.39
C LYS A 14 -7.61 -4.93 9.74
N GLU A 15 -6.69 -5.81 10.14
CA GLU A 15 -6.77 -6.48 11.43
C GLU A 15 -6.59 -5.47 12.58
N PHE A 16 -5.66 -4.51 12.48
CA PHE A 16 -5.47 -3.47 13.49
C PHE A 16 -6.70 -2.56 13.65
N ASN A 17 -7.36 -2.16 12.56
CA ASN A 17 -8.56 -1.31 12.60
C ASN A 17 -9.80 -2.02 13.17
N ASN A 18 -9.88 -3.36 13.07
CA ASN A 18 -11.02 -4.14 13.54
C ASN A 18 -10.95 -4.51 15.03
N LEU A 19 -9.86 -4.16 15.73
CA LEU A 19 -9.61 -4.64 17.08
C LEU A 19 -9.81 -3.51 18.09
N GLU A 20 -10.90 -3.59 18.86
CA GLU A 20 -11.15 -2.69 19.98
C GLU A 20 -10.11 -2.82 21.11
N GLU A 21 -9.34 -3.91 21.21
CA GLU A 21 -8.21 -3.99 22.13
C GLU A 21 -7.34 -5.22 21.82
N LYS A 22 -6.08 -4.99 21.41
CA LYS A 22 -4.98 -5.97 21.28
C LYS A 22 -5.15 -7.12 20.28
N ALA A 23 -4.68 -6.86 19.06
CA ALA A 23 -4.12 -7.93 18.23
C ALA A 23 -2.97 -8.60 18.98
N ASP A 24 -3.03 -9.91 19.21
CA ASP A 24 -1.82 -10.68 19.52
C ASP A 24 -1.00 -10.77 18.23
N TYR A 25 0.05 -9.96 18.15
CA TYR A 25 1.03 -9.97 17.07
C TYR A 25 1.49 -11.39 16.70
N ASN A 26 1.71 -12.25 17.70
CA ASN A 26 2.15 -13.62 17.45
C ASN A 26 1.08 -14.44 16.72
N SER A 27 -0.21 -14.15 16.97
CA SER A 27 -1.33 -14.77 16.25
C SER A 27 -1.37 -14.32 14.79
N LEU A 28 -1.26 -13.01 14.52
CA LEU A 28 -1.25 -12.48 13.15
C LEU A 28 -0.05 -12.98 12.34
N SER A 29 1.14 -12.95 12.94
CA SER A 29 2.36 -13.45 12.32
C SER A 29 2.26 -14.94 11.98
N ARG A 30 1.72 -15.77 12.88
CA ARG A 30 1.46 -17.20 12.60
C ARG A 30 0.48 -17.41 11.45
N LYS A 31 -0.59 -16.61 11.35
CA LYS A 31 -1.56 -16.71 10.24
C LYS A 31 -0.91 -16.35 8.89
N LEU A 32 -0.10 -15.29 8.86
CA LEU A 32 0.62 -14.86 7.67
C LEU A 32 1.67 -15.91 7.24
N MET A 33 2.42 -16.48 8.19
CA MET A 33 3.33 -17.59 7.91
C MET A 33 2.61 -18.82 7.36
N ALA A 34 1.46 -19.20 7.94
CA ALA A 34 0.65 -20.31 7.45
C ALA A 34 0.09 -20.07 6.05
N SER A 35 -0.06 -18.81 5.65
CA SER A 35 -0.48 -18.39 4.30
C SER A 35 0.70 -18.32 3.30
N GLY A 36 1.92 -18.65 3.74
CA GLY A 36 3.11 -18.72 2.88
C GLY A 36 3.91 -17.42 2.77
N TYR A 37 3.69 -16.44 3.65
CA TYR A 37 4.56 -15.27 3.76
C TYR A 37 5.77 -15.56 4.65
N SER A 38 6.93 -15.04 4.26
CA SER A 38 8.16 -15.19 5.01
C SER A 38 8.20 -14.25 6.23
N ASN A 39 8.96 -14.62 7.26
CA ASN A 39 9.22 -13.73 8.40
C ASN A 39 9.81 -12.38 7.96
N VAL A 40 10.55 -12.37 6.85
CA VAL A 40 11.17 -11.15 6.36
C VAL A 40 10.13 -10.19 5.78
N GLU A 41 9.19 -10.69 4.96
CA GLU A 41 8.05 -9.89 4.45
C GLU A 41 7.16 -9.35 5.58
N ILE A 42 6.86 -10.20 6.58
CA ILE A 42 6.03 -9.82 7.72
C ILE A 42 6.71 -8.72 8.56
N ASN A 43 7.99 -8.91 8.91
CA ASN A 43 8.75 -7.92 9.68
C ASN A 43 8.92 -6.61 8.90
N PHE A 44 9.13 -6.69 7.59
CA PHE A 44 9.18 -5.52 6.74
C PHE A 44 7.88 -4.73 6.83
N ALA A 45 6.74 -5.38 6.55
CA ALA A 45 5.44 -4.74 6.51
C ALA A 45 5.13 -4.03 7.84
N LEU A 46 5.45 -4.68 8.96
CA LEU A 46 5.26 -4.11 10.29
C LEU A 46 6.15 -2.90 10.53
N ASN A 47 7.44 -2.99 10.20
CA ASN A 47 8.35 -1.86 10.36
C ASN A 47 7.90 -0.66 9.52
N TRP A 48 7.47 -0.90 8.27
CA TRP A 48 6.89 0.13 7.43
C TRP A 48 5.65 0.76 8.08
N ILE A 49 4.68 -0.06 8.54
CA ILE A 49 3.48 0.41 9.23
C ILE A 49 3.83 1.28 10.44
N PHE A 50 4.74 0.81 11.31
CA PHE A 50 5.08 1.55 12.52
C PHE A 50 5.72 2.90 12.20
N ASN A 51 6.68 2.96 11.28
CA ASN A 51 7.35 4.23 10.95
C ASN A 51 6.40 5.19 10.21
N HIS A 52 5.65 4.68 9.23
CA HIS A 52 4.86 5.51 8.33
C HIS A 52 3.54 5.97 8.94
N LEU A 53 2.92 5.18 9.84
CA LEU A 53 1.70 5.60 10.53
C LEU A 53 1.94 6.33 11.85
N THR A 54 3.09 6.17 12.52
CA THR A 54 3.39 6.99 13.72
C THR A 54 3.77 8.43 13.37
N ASP A 55 4.37 8.66 12.20
CA ASP A 55 4.64 10.01 11.68
C ASP A 55 3.37 10.69 11.14
N LYS A 56 2.38 9.92 10.70
CA LYS A 56 1.05 10.39 10.26
C LYS A 56 0.04 10.47 11.41
N LYS A 57 0.43 11.01 12.59
CA LYS A 57 -0.58 11.37 13.61
C LYS A 57 -1.47 12.46 13.02
N PRO A 58 -2.78 12.21 12.84
CA PRO A 58 -3.66 13.27 12.38
C PRO A 58 -3.61 14.39 13.41
N THR A 59 -3.35 15.62 12.97
CA THR A 59 -3.75 16.78 13.73
C THR A 59 -5.28 16.71 13.90
N GLN A 60 -5.84 17.29 14.97
CA GLN A 60 -7.31 17.26 15.22
C GLN A 60 -8.15 17.74 14.02
N GLU A 61 -7.56 18.47 13.08
CA GLU A 61 -8.17 18.91 11.83
C GLU A 61 -8.32 17.78 10.80
N GLU A 62 -7.37 16.83 10.72
CA GLU A 62 -7.41 15.68 9.80
C GLU A 62 -8.40 14.59 10.22
N GLU A 63 -8.67 14.42 11.52
CA GLU A 63 -9.69 13.49 12.02
C GLU A 63 -11.12 13.89 11.56
N PHE A 64 -11.41 15.19 11.51
CA PHE A 64 -12.67 15.69 10.95
C PHE A 64 -12.73 15.47 9.43
N GLU A 65 -11.61 15.65 8.73
CA GLU A 65 -11.53 15.40 7.28
C GLU A 65 -11.73 13.93 6.92
N TYR A 66 -11.23 12.96 7.70
CA TYR A 66 -11.44 11.52 7.44
C TYR A 66 -12.92 11.13 7.30
N SER A 67 -13.81 11.80 8.04
CA SER A 67 -15.26 11.61 7.95
C SER A 67 -15.90 12.32 6.73
N SER A 68 -15.18 13.28 6.14
CA SER A 68 -15.65 14.14 5.05
C SER A 68 -14.90 13.95 3.72
N ARG A 69 -13.89 13.07 3.64
CA ARG A 69 -13.12 12.82 2.43
C ARG A 69 -14.08 12.51 1.29
N ALA A 70 -14.19 13.44 0.36
CA ALA A 70 -15.01 13.25 -0.82
C ALA A 70 -14.50 11.97 -1.52
N ASN A 71 -15.43 11.04 -1.79
CA ASN A 71 -15.14 9.90 -2.63
C ASN A 71 -14.78 10.45 -4.01
N ARG A 72 -13.50 10.37 -4.40
CA ARG A 72 -13.09 10.71 -5.77
C ARG A 72 -13.90 9.81 -6.69
N VAL A 73 -14.70 10.42 -7.55
CA VAL A 73 -15.43 9.69 -8.59
C VAL A 73 -14.54 9.67 -9.81
N LEU A 74 -14.21 8.48 -10.31
CA LEU A 74 -13.48 8.34 -11.56
C LEU A 74 -14.23 9.05 -12.70
N HIS A 75 -13.48 9.74 -13.55
CA HIS A 75 -13.99 10.24 -14.82
C HIS A 75 -14.35 9.06 -15.74
N ASP A 76 -15.28 9.26 -16.68
CA ASP A 76 -15.84 8.14 -17.46
C ASP A 76 -14.80 7.39 -18.32
N LEU A 77 -13.72 8.06 -18.72
CA LEU A 77 -12.60 7.44 -19.43
C LEU A 77 -11.76 6.54 -18.50
N GLU A 78 -11.61 6.92 -17.23
CA GLU A 78 -10.89 6.12 -16.24
C GLU A 78 -11.69 4.85 -15.90
N LYS A 79 -13.02 4.95 -15.78
CA LYS A 79 -13.91 3.80 -15.54
C LYS A 79 -13.84 2.72 -16.62
N ILE A 80 -13.47 3.09 -17.84
CA ILE A 80 -13.33 2.14 -18.96
C ILE A 80 -12.04 1.32 -18.82
N ILE A 81 -11.02 1.91 -18.21
CA ILE A 81 -9.68 1.31 -18.10
C ILE A 81 -9.58 0.43 -16.84
N PHE A 82 -10.14 0.87 -15.71
CA PHE A 82 -10.08 0.12 -14.46
C PHE A 82 -11.13 -0.99 -14.41
N THR A 83 -10.73 -2.19 -14.01
CA THR A 83 -11.75 -3.17 -13.59
C THR A 83 -12.39 -2.71 -12.26
N PRO A 84 -13.66 -3.08 -12.00
CA PRO A 84 -14.31 -2.75 -10.73
C PRO A 84 -13.52 -3.22 -9.50
N GLU A 85 -12.87 -4.38 -9.60
CA GLU A 85 -12.06 -4.96 -8.54
C GLU A 85 -10.78 -4.15 -8.30
N ALA A 86 -10.11 -3.70 -9.36
CA ALA A 86 -8.91 -2.87 -9.28
C ALA A 86 -9.20 -1.54 -8.58
N TYR A 87 -10.29 -0.89 -8.97
CA TYR A 87 -10.71 0.36 -8.36
C TYR A 87 -11.18 0.18 -6.91
N GLY A 88 -11.93 -0.89 -6.62
CA GLY A 88 -12.33 -1.24 -5.26
C GLY A 88 -11.13 -1.50 -4.35
N TYR A 89 -10.09 -2.16 -4.86
CA TYR A 89 -8.84 -2.39 -4.15
C TYR A 89 -8.13 -1.07 -3.84
N LEU A 90 -8.02 -0.18 -4.83
CA LEU A 90 -7.41 1.14 -4.66
C LEU A 90 -8.14 2.00 -3.61
N LEU A 91 -9.48 2.00 -3.62
CA LEU A 91 -10.29 2.67 -2.61
C LEU A 91 -10.05 2.09 -1.20
N GLN A 92 -9.91 0.77 -1.08
CA GLN A 92 -9.60 0.12 0.19
C GLN A 92 -8.25 0.57 0.74
N MET A 93 -7.23 0.71 -0.12
CA MET A 93 -5.92 1.20 0.28
C MET A 93 -6.00 2.62 0.85
N ARG A 94 -6.75 3.52 0.20
CA ARG A 94 -7.01 4.87 0.72
C ARG A 94 -7.78 4.85 2.04
N GLN A 95 -8.81 4.02 2.15
CA GLN A 95 -9.63 3.92 3.37
C GLN A 95 -8.83 3.42 4.58
N LEU A 96 -7.92 2.47 4.38
CA LEU A 96 -7.02 1.96 5.42
C LEU A 96 -5.88 2.93 5.76
N GLY A 97 -5.80 4.10 5.09
CA GLY A 97 -4.75 5.09 5.30
C GLY A 97 -3.39 4.71 4.70
N LEU A 98 -3.35 3.63 3.89
CA LEU A 98 -2.13 3.22 3.19
C LEU A 98 -1.75 4.21 2.09
N LEU A 99 -2.74 4.84 1.45
CA LEU A 99 -2.56 5.95 0.52
C LEU A 99 -3.21 7.21 1.11
N ASN A 100 -2.48 8.31 1.09
CA ASN A 100 -3.07 9.64 1.22
C ASN A 100 -3.71 10.09 -0.12
N ASP A 101 -4.35 11.26 -0.12
CA ASP A 101 -5.07 11.74 -1.30
C ASP A 101 -4.13 12.01 -2.49
N SER A 102 -2.94 12.55 -2.25
CA SER A 102 -1.93 12.76 -3.31
C SER A 102 -1.38 11.45 -3.85
N GLU A 103 -1.07 10.49 -2.97
CA GLU A 103 -0.58 9.15 -3.37
C GLU A 103 -1.66 8.38 -4.15
N PHE A 104 -2.94 8.56 -3.79
CA PHE A 104 -4.06 7.99 -4.54
C PHE A 104 -4.14 8.56 -5.97
N GLU A 105 -4.01 9.88 -6.13
CA GLU A 105 -3.96 10.51 -7.46
C GLU A 105 -2.79 9.98 -8.28
N GLU A 106 -1.60 9.92 -7.69
CA GLU A 106 -0.38 9.43 -8.35
C GLU A 106 -0.53 7.99 -8.85
N VAL A 107 -1.13 7.10 -8.05
CA VAL A 107 -1.40 5.71 -8.48
C VAL A 107 -2.38 5.67 -9.65
N VAL A 108 -3.41 6.53 -9.67
CA VAL A 108 -4.34 6.57 -10.80
C VAL A 108 -3.67 7.09 -12.07
N ASP A 109 -2.88 8.16 -11.95
CA ASP A 109 -2.18 8.75 -13.09
C ASP A 109 -1.19 7.75 -13.72
N GLU A 110 -0.39 7.08 -12.89
CA GLU A 110 0.55 6.04 -13.35
C GLU A 110 -0.17 4.84 -13.99
N ALA A 111 -1.33 4.43 -13.45
CA ALA A 111 -2.13 3.35 -14.02
C ALA A 111 -2.68 3.70 -15.40
N ILE A 112 -3.08 4.96 -15.62
CA ILE A 112 -3.56 5.45 -16.91
C ILE A 112 -2.39 5.60 -17.90
N MET A 113 -1.24 6.11 -17.43
CA MET A 113 -0.05 6.31 -18.25
C MET A 113 0.61 4.99 -18.69
N GLY A 114 0.43 3.91 -17.93
CA GLY A 114 1.00 2.59 -18.18
C GLY A 114 0.58 1.89 -19.49
N ALA A 115 -0.25 2.53 -20.32
CA ALA A 115 -0.65 2.12 -21.67
C ALA A 115 -1.31 0.73 -21.79
N SER A 116 -1.71 0.13 -20.66
CA SER A 116 -2.49 -1.10 -20.67
C SER A 116 -3.94 -0.81 -21.05
N PRO A 117 -4.59 -1.64 -21.90
CA PRO A 117 -6.01 -1.46 -22.24
C PRO A 117 -6.93 -1.68 -21.03
N THR A 118 -6.45 -2.37 -20.00
CA THR A 118 -7.19 -2.66 -18.76
C THR A 118 -6.23 -2.66 -17.57
N VAL A 119 -6.65 -2.05 -16.46
CA VAL A 119 -5.90 -2.01 -15.19
C VAL A 119 -6.53 -3.02 -14.23
N SER A 120 -5.74 -4.01 -13.83
CA SER A 120 -6.12 -5.08 -12.92
C SER A 120 -5.72 -4.77 -11.46
N VAL A 121 -6.17 -5.61 -10.53
CA VAL A 121 -5.79 -5.52 -9.11
C VAL A 121 -4.27 -5.65 -8.94
N ASP A 122 -3.62 -6.53 -9.69
CA ASP A 122 -2.18 -6.76 -9.56
C ASP A 122 -1.38 -5.57 -10.12
N ASP A 123 -1.89 -4.90 -11.17
CA ASP A 123 -1.32 -3.63 -11.63
C ASP A 123 -1.36 -2.56 -10.54
N ILE A 124 -2.50 -2.44 -9.85
CA ILE A 124 -2.64 -1.48 -8.74
C ILE A 124 -1.71 -1.81 -7.59
N LYS A 125 -1.59 -3.08 -7.18
CA LYS A 125 -0.63 -3.47 -6.14
C LYS A 125 0.79 -3.09 -6.51
N ARG A 126 1.19 -3.30 -7.77
CA ARG A 126 2.55 -3.00 -8.25
C ARG A 126 2.80 -1.50 -8.28
N ILE A 127 1.90 -0.73 -8.89
CA ILE A 127 2.03 0.73 -9.00
C ILE A 127 1.99 1.36 -7.60
N ALA A 128 1.07 0.94 -6.75
CA ALA A 128 0.98 1.46 -5.40
C ALA A 128 2.20 1.08 -4.55
N ALA A 129 2.83 -0.09 -4.76
CA ALA A 129 4.11 -0.38 -4.15
C ALA A 129 5.19 0.64 -4.57
N MET A 130 5.27 1.00 -5.85
CA MET A 130 6.22 2.00 -6.33
C MET A 130 5.97 3.38 -5.70
N VAL A 131 4.72 3.81 -5.57
CA VAL A 131 4.37 5.10 -4.95
C VAL A 131 4.63 5.10 -3.45
N VAL A 132 4.15 4.07 -2.74
CA VAL A 132 4.24 3.95 -1.27
C VAL A 132 5.69 3.80 -0.80
N PHE A 133 6.49 3.01 -1.52
CA PHE A 133 7.87 2.72 -1.10
C PHE A 133 8.91 3.58 -1.83
N GLY A 134 8.59 4.19 -2.97
CA GLY A 134 9.55 4.92 -3.81
C GLY A 134 10.30 6.04 -3.09
N ASN A 135 9.64 6.72 -2.15
CA ASN A 135 10.25 7.76 -1.32
C ASN A 135 11.10 7.22 -0.15
N ASP A 136 10.90 5.96 0.22
CA ASP A 136 11.58 5.31 1.35
C ASP A 136 12.76 4.43 0.90
N VAL A 137 12.82 4.02 -0.37
CA VAL A 137 13.95 3.28 -0.96
C VAL A 137 15.27 4.02 -0.76
N GLY A 138 15.28 5.36 -0.74
CA GLY A 138 16.46 6.17 -0.43
C GLY A 138 16.72 6.44 1.06
N LYS A 139 15.75 6.18 1.95
CA LYS A 139 15.82 6.52 3.38
C LYS A 139 16.09 5.31 4.28
N HIS A 140 15.70 4.12 3.84
CA HIS A 140 15.80 2.89 4.60
C HIS A 140 16.73 1.88 3.92
N ALA A 141 18.02 1.93 4.27
CA ALA A 141 19.06 1.04 3.72
C ALA A 141 18.78 -0.47 3.91
N ASN A 142 17.88 -0.84 4.83
CA ASN A 142 17.42 -2.21 5.05
C ASN A 142 16.36 -2.68 4.03
N TRP A 143 15.90 -1.82 3.13
CA TRP A 143 14.83 -2.11 2.17
C TRP A 143 15.35 -2.37 0.75
N GLU A 144 16.64 -2.10 0.48
CA GLU A 144 17.28 -2.29 -0.83
C GLU A 144 17.17 -3.73 -1.36
N GLY A 145 17.19 -4.74 -0.47
CA GLY A 145 17.08 -6.15 -0.86
C GLY A 145 15.67 -6.61 -1.26
N PHE A 146 14.63 -5.81 -1.00
CA PHE A 146 13.23 -6.16 -1.31
C PHE A 146 12.73 -5.55 -2.62
N PHE A 147 13.17 -4.34 -2.95
CA PHE A 147 12.70 -3.58 -4.11
C PHE A 147 13.65 -3.63 -5.32
N TYR A 148 14.82 -4.29 -5.19
CA TYR A 148 15.74 -4.51 -6.30
C TYR A 148 16.10 -5.99 -6.47
N PRO A 149 15.46 -6.74 -7.38
CA PRO A 149 15.85 -8.10 -7.70
C PRO A 149 16.86 -8.23 -8.86
N PHE A 150 17.25 -7.14 -9.54
CA PHE A 150 18.20 -7.23 -10.66
C PHE A 150 19.22 -6.09 -10.68
N GLY A 151 20.49 -6.48 -10.49
CA GLY A 151 21.67 -5.87 -11.09
C GLY A 151 21.67 -4.35 -11.23
N SER A 152 21.76 -3.63 -10.12
CA SER A 152 22.40 -2.33 -10.12
C SER A 152 23.89 -2.55 -10.42
N ASN A 153 24.26 -2.56 -11.70
CA ASN A 153 25.63 -2.26 -12.09
C ASN A 153 25.87 -0.77 -11.78
N THR A 154 26.16 -0.49 -10.51
CA THR A 154 26.83 0.73 -10.09
C THR A 154 28.26 0.66 -10.60
N ILE A 155 28.49 1.24 -11.78
CA ILE A 155 29.84 1.58 -12.23
C ILE A 155 30.20 2.87 -11.48
N HIS A 156 31.16 2.75 -10.55
CA HIS A 156 31.90 3.86 -9.96
C HIS A 156 32.77 4.57 -11.00
#